data_AF-A0A7L7W4F4-F1
#
_entry.id   AF-A0A7L7W4F4-F1
#
_cell.length_a   1.000
_cell.length_b   1.000
_cell.length_c   1.000
_cell.angle_alpha   90.00
_cell.angle_beta   90.00
_cell.angle_gamma   90.00
#
_symmetry.space_group_name_H-M   'P 1'
#
loop_
_entity.id
_entity.type
_entity.pdbx_description
1 polymer ?
#
loop_
_entity_poly.entity_id
_entity_poly.type
_entity_poly.pdbx_seq_one_letter_code
_entity_poly.pdbx_strand_id
1 'polypeptide(L)'
;MANSSKNKGDRFEREAVPVLVDLLPEFALPKSMRHLGAGRAEDVGDLYVLADAAVQVKAWKEMGAGIRAAAAGAVIQAGHGDKDIALGMVPILGARKDQVRWLACVTPGRWPVPVEPVADFAMVSKALKWVRADEAPHGFRAWDRLERIGLLAGTGEPTLIAPIEAWAAAYRQAHAVVLRAAA
;
A
#
# COMPACT_ATOMS: atom_id res chain seq x y z
N MET A 1 0.66 27.20 15.76
CA MET A 1 1.76 26.24 15.96
C MET A 1 1.56 25.04 15.06
N ALA A 2 2.45 24.83 14.08
CA ALA A 2 2.40 23.67 13.20
C ALA A 2 2.82 22.41 13.98
N ASN A 3 1.91 21.45 14.15
CA ASN A 3 2.17 20.22 14.87
C ASN A 3 3.22 19.39 14.09
N SER A 4 4.37 19.11 14.70
CA SER A 4 5.48 18.39 14.06
C SER A 4 5.08 17.00 13.56
N SER A 5 4.08 16.38 14.20
CA SER A 5 3.48 15.11 13.75
C SER A 5 2.69 15.26 12.45
N LYS A 6 1.96 16.39 12.27
CA LYS A 6 1.28 16.69 11.00
C LYS A 6 2.28 16.91 9.86
N ASN A 7 3.35 17.66 10.12
CA ASN A 7 4.41 17.88 9.12
C ASN A 7 5.11 16.57 8.70
N LYS A 8 5.23 15.59 9.61
CA LYS A 8 5.78 14.26 9.29
C LYS A 8 4.82 13.44 8.43
N GLY A 9 3.52 13.41 8.75
CA GLY A 9 2.50 12.77 7.92
C GLY A 9 2.49 13.36 6.50
N ASP A 10 2.41 14.69 6.42
CA ASP A 10 2.47 15.47 5.18
C ASP A 10 3.69 15.14 4.31
N ARG A 11 4.85 14.84 4.91
CA ARG A 11 6.06 14.46 4.18
C ARG A 11 5.87 13.14 3.44
N PHE A 12 5.35 12.13 4.13
CA PHE A 12 5.20 10.80 3.55
C PHE A 12 4.08 10.74 2.51
N GLU A 13 3.00 11.50 2.69
CA GLU A 13 1.98 11.69 1.64
C GLU A 13 2.58 12.32 0.38
N ARG A 14 3.37 13.40 0.52
CA ARG A 14 4.06 14.04 -0.61
C ARG A 14 5.02 13.10 -1.33
N GLU A 15 5.64 12.18 -0.59
CA GLU A 15 6.56 11.19 -1.15
C GLU A 15 5.82 10.02 -1.81
N ALA A 16 4.67 9.63 -1.29
CA ALA A 16 3.88 8.52 -1.83
C ALA A 16 3.29 8.82 -3.21
N VAL A 17 2.95 10.09 -3.49
CA VAL A 17 2.45 10.52 -4.81
C VAL A 17 3.41 10.15 -5.95
N PRO A 18 4.67 10.63 -5.98
CA PRO A 18 5.60 10.28 -7.05
C PRO A 18 5.90 8.78 -7.09
N VAL A 19 5.91 8.07 -5.96
CA VAL A 19 6.08 6.60 -5.94
C VAL A 19 4.99 5.91 -6.76
N LEU A 20 3.72 6.29 -6.58
CA LEU A 20 2.64 5.70 -7.36
C LEU A 20 2.64 6.17 -8.82
N VAL A 21 2.95 7.44 -9.09
CA VAL A 21 3.06 7.98 -10.45
C VAL A 21 4.16 7.25 -11.24
N ASP A 22 5.32 7.03 -10.63
CA ASP A 22 6.43 6.34 -11.26
C ASP A 22 6.14 4.84 -11.45
N LEU A 23 5.40 4.23 -10.51
CA LEU A 23 5.03 2.82 -10.58
C LEU A 23 3.86 2.53 -11.52
N LEU A 24 2.98 3.49 -11.79
CA LEU A 24 1.77 3.35 -12.60
C LEU A 24 1.55 4.58 -13.52
N PRO A 25 2.54 5.00 -14.33
CA PRO A 25 2.45 6.22 -15.12
C PRO A 25 1.28 6.21 -16.10
N GLU A 26 0.91 5.05 -16.61
CA GLU A 26 -0.20 4.86 -17.55
C GLU A 26 -1.59 5.01 -16.92
N PHE A 27 -1.70 4.96 -15.59
CA PHE A 27 -2.95 5.13 -14.83
C PHE A 27 -2.97 6.41 -13.99
N ALA A 28 -1.83 7.09 -13.86
CA ALA A 28 -1.70 8.28 -13.04
C ALA A 28 -2.57 9.42 -13.58
N LEU A 29 -3.34 10.04 -12.70
CA LEU A 29 -4.19 11.18 -13.05
C LEU A 29 -3.33 12.42 -13.39
N PRO A 30 -3.74 13.25 -14.37
CA PRO A 30 -2.98 14.44 -14.77
C PRO A 30 -2.70 15.45 -13.64
N LYS A 31 -3.53 15.44 -12.59
CA LYS A 31 -3.39 16.28 -11.39
C LYS A 31 -3.09 15.45 -10.15
N SER A 32 -2.22 14.45 -10.30
CA SER A 32 -1.82 13.58 -9.19
C SER A 32 -1.29 14.40 -8.01
N MET A 33 -1.94 14.29 -6.85
CA MET A 33 -1.63 15.09 -5.67
C MET A 33 -2.07 14.41 -4.38
N ARG A 34 -1.58 14.91 -3.25
CA ARG A 34 -2.21 14.58 -1.95
C ARG A 34 -3.48 15.40 -1.78
N HIS A 35 -4.49 14.84 -1.13
CA HIS A 35 -5.65 15.59 -0.70
C HIS A 35 -5.29 16.55 0.45
N LEU A 36 -5.72 17.80 0.33
CA LEU A 36 -5.59 18.80 1.38
C LEU A 36 -6.83 18.75 2.28
N GLY A 37 -6.62 18.65 3.58
CA GLY A 37 -7.71 18.61 4.55
C GLY A 37 -8.16 17.22 5.00
N ALA A 38 -7.33 16.18 4.76
CA ALA A 38 -7.53 14.84 5.29
C ALA A 38 -7.72 14.84 6.82
N GLY A 39 -8.60 13.96 7.30
CA GLY A 39 -9.11 13.82 8.66
C GLY A 39 -10.62 14.11 8.82
N ARG A 40 -11.40 14.17 7.74
CA ARG A 40 -12.86 14.41 7.79
C ARG A 40 -13.66 13.12 7.63
N ALA A 41 -14.94 13.17 7.99
CA ALA A 41 -15.81 12.00 7.90
C ALA A 41 -16.00 11.54 6.44
N GLU A 42 -15.91 12.47 5.49
CA GLU A 42 -16.13 12.28 4.05
C GLU A 42 -14.85 12.05 3.24
N ASP A 43 -13.73 11.72 3.86
CA ASP A 43 -12.47 11.54 3.14
C ASP A 43 -12.53 10.32 2.20
N VAL A 44 -11.97 10.47 0.99
CA VAL A 44 -11.95 9.48 -0.11
C VAL A 44 -10.56 8.94 -0.44
N GLY A 45 -9.59 9.21 0.45
CA GLY A 45 -8.18 8.90 0.28
C GLY A 45 -7.30 10.04 0.77
N ASP A 46 -6.07 9.72 1.18
CA ASP A 46 -5.02 10.72 1.37
C ASP A 46 -4.46 11.18 0.03
N LEU A 47 -4.48 10.33 -1.01
CA LEU A 47 -3.93 10.62 -2.33
C LEU A 47 -4.99 10.58 -3.44
N TYR A 48 -4.90 11.54 -4.34
CA TYR A 48 -5.60 11.59 -5.62
C TYR A 48 -4.60 11.23 -6.72
N VAL A 49 -4.45 9.94 -7.03
CA VAL A 49 -3.48 9.45 -8.03
C VAL A 49 -4.11 8.48 -9.02
N LEU A 50 -5.00 7.60 -8.55
CA LEU A 50 -5.70 6.59 -9.33
C LEU A 50 -7.21 6.85 -9.27
N ALA A 51 -7.91 6.64 -10.37
CA ALA A 51 -9.34 6.99 -10.49
C ALA A 51 -10.25 6.14 -9.60
N ASP A 52 -9.97 4.84 -9.52
CA ASP A 52 -10.79 3.78 -8.94
C ASP A 52 -10.21 3.17 -7.65
N ALA A 53 -9.08 3.72 -7.17
CA ALA A 53 -8.44 3.29 -5.92
C ALA A 53 -8.42 4.41 -4.87
N ALA A 54 -8.84 4.08 -3.64
CA ALA A 54 -8.60 4.93 -2.48
C ALA A 54 -7.23 4.58 -1.89
N VAL A 55 -6.39 5.59 -1.64
CA VAL A 55 -5.06 5.39 -1.09
C VAL A 55 -4.94 6.09 0.26
N GLN A 56 -4.73 5.31 1.32
CA GLN A 56 -4.47 5.81 2.67
C GLN A 56 -3.00 5.60 3.03
N VAL A 57 -2.30 6.66 3.42
CA VAL A 57 -0.92 6.61 3.88
C VAL A 57 -0.87 6.65 5.41
N LYS A 58 -0.14 5.72 6.05
CA LYS A 58 0.16 5.78 7.49
C LYS A 58 1.65 5.62 7.73
N ALA A 59 2.30 6.67 8.25
CA ALA A 59 3.71 6.65 8.59
C ALA A 59 3.92 6.63 10.12
N TRP A 60 3.80 5.44 10.71
CA TRP A 60 3.87 5.25 12.16
C TRP A 60 5.16 4.52 12.57
N LYS A 61 5.62 4.75 13.81
CA LYS A 61 6.72 3.97 14.40
C LYS A 61 6.27 2.54 14.72
N GLU A 62 5.06 2.40 15.25
CA GLU A 62 4.42 1.12 15.54
C GLU A 62 3.86 0.52 14.25
N MET A 63 4.73 -0.17 13.50
CA MET A 63 4.43 -0.69 12.16
C MET A 63 3.17 -1.57 12.11
N GLY A 64 2.95 -2.42 13.12
CA GLY A 64 1.78 -3.30 13.16
C GLY A 64 0.46 -2.53 13.21
N ALA A 65 0.40 -1.51 14.07
CA ALA A 65 -0.75 -0.62 14.15
C ALA A 65 -0.89 0.21 12.87
N GLY A 66 0.21 0.68 12.29
CA GLY A 66 0.21 1.44 11.03
C GLY A 66 -0.31 0.63 9.84
N ILE A 67 0.13 -0.62 9.68
CA ILE A 67 -0.31 -1.54 8.62
C ILE A 67 -1.82 -1.74 8.67
N ARG A 68 -2.36 -2.11 9.84
CA ARG A 68 -3.79 -2.39 10.00
C ARG A 68 -4.63 -1.12 9.85
N ALA A 69 -4.19 0.00 10.44
CA ALA A 69 -4.89 1.27 10.32
C ALA A 69 -4.91 1.80 8.87
N ALA A 70 -3.84 1.58 8.10
CA ALA A 70 -3.79 1.95 6.68
C ALA A 70 -4.78 1.11 5.86
N ALA A 71 -4.77 -0.21 6.05
CA ALA A 71 -5.67 -1.12 5.35
C ALA A 71 -7.15 -0.82 5.65
N ALA A 72 -7.52 -0.74 6.93
CA ALA A 72 -8.89 -0.45 7.34
C ALA A 72 -9.35 0.95 6.88
N GLY A 73 -8.49 1.96 7.04
CA GLY A 73 -8.78 3.33 6.59
C GLY A 73 -9.01 3.42 5.08
N ALA A 74 -8.19 2.73 4.29
CA ALA A 74 -8.36 2.69 2.84
C ALA A 74 -9.72 2.09 2.43
N VAL A 75 -10.21 1.06 3.12
CA VAL A 75 -11.53 0.46 2.82
C VAL A 75 -12.66 1.44 3.12
N ILE A 76 -12.60 2.13 4.26
CA ILE A 76 -13.60 3.13 4.63
C ILE A 76 -13.63 4.26 3.59
N GLN A 77 -12.45 4.79 3.25
CA GLN A 77 -12.32 5.87 2.27
C GLN A 77 -12.71 5.43 0.85
N ALA A 78 -12.46 4.18 0.48
CA ALA A 78 -12.96 3.61 -0.77
C ALA A 78 -14.49 3.62 -0.81
N GLY A 79 -15.14 3.24 0.30
CA GLY A 79 -16.59 3.30 0.44
C GLY A 79 -17.17 4.71 0.31
N HIS A 80 -16.49 5.75 0.82
CA HIS A 80 -16.94 7.13 0.65
C HIS A 80 -16.78 7.65 -0.78
N GLY A 81 -15.80 7.15 -1.51
CA GLY A 81 -15.50 7.57 -2.88
C GLY A 81 -16.12 6.68 -3.95
N ASP A 82 -16.97 5.71 -3.58
CA ASP A 82 -17.50 4.66 -4.47
C ASP A 82 -16.40 3.96 -5.31
N LYS A 83 -15.30 3.60 -4.63
CA LYS A 83 -14.13 2.96 -5.23
C LYS A 83 -14.08 1.48 -4.89
N ASP A 84 -13.78 0.64 -5.87
CA ASP A 84 -13.70 -0.81 -5.68
C ASP A 84 -12.39 -1.22 -5.00
N ILE A 85 -11.31 -0.47 -5.27
CA ILE A 85 -9.96 -0.80 -4.85
C ILE A 85 -9.55 0.05 -3.64
N ALA A 86 -8.95 -0.59 -2.63
CA ALA A 86 -8.45 0.05 -1.43
C ALA A 86 -6.97 -0.29 -1.21
N LEU A 87 -6.13 0.74 -1.08
CA LEU A 87 -4.70 0.61 -0.85
C LEU A 87 -4.28 1.37 0.41
N GLY A 88 -3.84 0.63 1.43
CA GLY A 88 -3.02 1.20 2.50
C GLY A 88 -1.56 1.25 2.10
N MET A 89 -0.88 2.37 2.30
CA MET A 89 0.55 2.54 2.11
C MET A 89 1.25 2.84 3.42
N VAL A 90 2.26 2.05 3.77
CA VAL A 90 3.09 2.26 4.97
C VAL A 90 4.56 2.28 4.59
N PRO A 91 5.31 3.37 4.90
CA PRO A 91 6.73 3.41 4.65
C PRO A 91 7.49 2.60 5.71
N ILE A 92 8.46 1.80 5.28
CA ILE A 92 9.43 1.16 6.17
C ILE A 92 10.49 2.21 6.53
N LEU A 93 10.37 2.75 7.74
CA LEU A 93 11.29 3.77 8.24
C LEU A 93 12.73 3.24 8.28
N GLY A 94 13.65 3.96 7.63
CA GLY A 94 15.07 3.59 7.56
C GLY A 94 15.42 2.49 6.56
N ALA A 95 14.53 2.17 5.60
CA ALA A 95 14.87 1.32 4.47
C ALA A 95 16.05 1.89 3.67
N ARG A 96 16.99 1.02 3.27
CA ARG A 96 18.12 1.39 2.40
C ARG A 96 17.68 1.50 0.94
N LYS A 97 18.51 2.10 0.09
CA LYS A 97 18.21 2.37 -1.34
C LYS A 97 17.67 1.15 -2.08
N ASP A 98 18.29 0.00 -1.88
CA ASP A 98 17.94 -1.22 -2.61
C ASP A 98 16.92 -2.10 -1.87
N GLN A 99 16.33 -1.63 -0.76
CA GLN A 99 15.33 -2.39 -0.02
C GLN A 99 13.92 -1.90 -0.33
N VAL A 100 12.94 -2.78 -0.11
CA VAL A 100 11.52 -2.40 -0.09
C VAL A 100 11.32 -1.25 0.89
N ARG A 101 10.89 -0.09 0.36
CA ARG A 101 10.66 1.12 1.14
C ARG A 101 9.19 1.33 1.47
N TRP A 102 8.29 0.90 0.60
CA TRP A 102 6.85 1.11 0.72
C TRP A 102 6.13 -0.23 0.72
N LEU A 103 5.26 -0.41 1.71
CA LEU A 103 4.40 -1.57 1.82
C LEU A 103 3.02 -1.23 1.28
N ALA A 104 2.48 -2.11 0.44
CA ALA A 104 1.05 -2.23 0.24
C ALA A 104 0.45 -3.02 1.41
N CYS A 105 -0.57 -2.45 2.04
CA CYS A 105 -1.30 -3.00 3.18
C CYS A 105 -2.79 -3.02 2.79
N VAL A 106 -3.35 -4.21 2.61
CA VAL A 106 -4.68 -4.36 1.99
C VAL A 106 -5.52 -5.36 2.77
N THR A 107 -6.79 -5.03 3.03
CA THR A 107 -7.73 -6.00 3.61
C THR A 107 -7.96 -7.16 2.62
N PRO A 108 -7.94 -8.43 3.08
CA PRO A 108 -8.25 -9.56 2.20
C PRO A 108 -9.54 -9.35 1.40
N GLY A 109 -9.51 -9.68 0.11
CA GLY A 109 -10.62 -9.42 -0.82
C GLY A 109 -10.66 -8.03 -1.44
N ARG A 110 -9.77 -7.10 -1.03
CA ARG A 110 -9.62 -5.76 -1.63
C ARG A 110 -8.37 -5.60 -2.50
N TRP A 111 -7.63 -6.69 -2.70
CA TRP A 111 -6.52 -6.72 -3.66
C TRP A 111 -7.07 -6.54 -5.09
N PRO A 112 -6.36 -5.86 -6.02
CA PRO A 112 -6.91 -5.57 -7.35
C PRO A 112 -7.33 -6.80 -8.17
N VAL A 113 -6.69 -7.96 -7.90
CA VAL A 113 -7.05 -9.25 -8.48
C VAL A 113 -7.14 -10.30 -7.36
N PRO A 114 -7.86 -11.42 -7.55
CA PRO A 114 -7.81 -12.54 -6.61
C PRO A 114 -6.36 -12.99 -6.38
N VAL A 115 -5.97 -13.12 -5.12
CA VAL A 115 -4.61 -13.52 -4.74
C VAL A 115 -4.63 -14.43 -3.53
N GLU A 116 -3.75 -15.42 -3.55
CA GLU A 116 -3.45 -16.26 -2.38
C GLU A 116 -2.11 -15.80 -1.79
N PRO A 117 -2.05 -15.51 -0.47
CA PRO A 117 -0.80 -15.15 0.17
C PRO A 117 0.15 -16.35 0.16
N VAL A 118 1.42 -16.10 -0.15
CA VAL A 118 2.47 -17.15 -0.22
C VAL A 118 3.10 -17.45 1.13
N ALA A 119 2.76 -16.68 2.17
CA ALA A 119 3.27 -16.84 3.53
C ALA A 119 2.33 -16.21 4.57
N ASP A 120 2.20 -16.86 5.72
CA ASP A 120 1.44 -16.37 6.87
C ASP A 120 2.36 -15.90 8.00
N PHE A 121 2.01 -14.79 8.62
CA PHE A 121 2.76 -14.19 9.72
C PHE A 121 1.85 -13.87 10.90
N ALA A 122 2.15 -14.46 12.05
CA ALA A 122 1.59 -14.03 13.33
C ALA A 122 2.30 -12.79 13.89
N MET A 123 3.56 -12.54 13.50
CA MET A 123 4.39 -11.46 14.04
C MET A 123 4.83 -10.47 12.96
N VAL A 124 4.58 -9.18 13.21
CA VAL A 124 4.95 -8.07 12.33
C VAL A 124 6.45 -8.04 12.04
N SER A 125 7.30 -8.28 13.04
CA SER A 125 8.76 -8.28 12.88
C SER A 125 9.24 -9.34 11.87
N LYS A 126 8.65 -10.53 11.88
CA LYS A 126 8.96 -11.60 10.91
C LYS A 126 8.46 -11.23 9.51
N ALA A 127 7.23 -10.72 9.42
CA ALA A 127 6.64 -10.20 8.20
C ALA A 127 7.53 -9.12 7.53
N LEU A 128 7.97 -8.12 8.31
CA LEU A 128 8.83 -7.05 7.82
C LEU A 128 10.23 -7.53 7.43
N LYS A 129 10.78 -8.52 8.14
CA LYS A 129 12.06 -9.14 7.74
C LYS A 129 11.91 -9.88 6.41
N TRP A 130 10.81 -10.61 6.23
CA TRP A 130 10.52 -11.38 5.03
C TRP A 130 10.28 -10.49 3.81
N VAL A 131 9.42 -9.49 3.91
CA VAL A 131 9.05 -8.62 2.77
C VAL A 131 10.26 -7.84 2.23
N ARG A 132 11.20 -7.47 3.11
CA ARG A 132 12.43 -6.74 2.76
C ARG A 132 13.54 -7.62 2.20
N ALA A 133 13.45 -8.93 2.34
CA ALA A 133 14.53 -9.84 2.01
C ALA A 133 14.51 -10.15 0.52
N ASP A 134 15.49 -9.62 -0.22
CA ASP A 134 15.71 -10.01 -1.63
C ASP A 134 16.45 -11.35 -1.74
N GLU A 135 17.19 -11.70 -0.70
CA GLU A 135 17.86 -12.99 -0.55
C GLU A 135 17.19 -13.73 0.60
N ALA A 136 16.90 -15.02 0.46
CA ALA A 136 16.27 -15.80 1.52
C ALA A 136 17.31 -16.28 2.54
N PRO A 137 17.47 -15.65 3.72
CA PRO A 137 18.67 -15.88 4.53
C PRO A 137 18.59 -17.16 5.38
N HIS A 138 17.49 -17.94 5.32
CA HIS A 138 17.18 -19.00 6.29
C HIS A 138 16.38 -20.19 5.71
N GLY A 139 16.64 -20.62 4.48
CA GLY A 139 16.04 -21.84 3.93
C GLY A 139 14.58 -21.72 3.48
N PHE A 140 14.09 -20.51 3.27
CA PHE A 140 12.81 -20.26 2.61
C PHE A 140 13.03 -19.99 1.11
N ARG A 141 12.01 -20.20 0.27
CA ARG A 141 12.04 -19.75 -1.12
C ARG A 141 12.15 -18.22 -1.14
N ALA A 142 13.14 -17.69 -1.86
CA ALA A 142 13.16 -16.27 -2.21
C ALA A 142 12.06 -16.05 -3.25
N TRP A 143 11.05 -15.27 -2.89
CA TRP A 143 9.99 -14.88 -3.82
C TRP A 143 10.43 -13.63 -4.57
N ASP A 144 10.03 -13.48 -5.83
CA ASP A 144 10.22 -12.20 -6.52
C ASP A 144 9.41 -11.11 -5.80
N ARG A 145 9.86 -9.84 -5.85
CA ARG A 145 9.14 -8.74 -5.19
C ARG A 145 7.68 -8.65 -5.62
N LEU A 146 7.36 -9.03 -6.85
CA LEU A 146 6.00 -9.02 -7.39
C LEU A 146 5.13 -10.17 -6.84
N GLU A 147 5.75 -11.23 -6.34
CA GLU A 147 5.08 -12.42 -5.79
C GLU A 147 5.04 -12.41 -4.24
N ARG A 148 5.74 -11.48 -3.59
CA ARG A 148 5.85 -11.37 -2.13
C ARG A 148 4.57 -10.79 -1.50
N ILE A 149 3.51 -11.59 -1.50
CA ILE A 149 2.23 -11.22 -0.88
C ILE A 149 2.03 -12.13 0.33
N GLY A 150 2.14 -11.58 1.53
CA GLY A 150 1.98 -12.31 2.79
C GLY A 150 0.73 -11.89 3.55
N LEU A 151 0.23 -12.75 4.43
CA LEU A 151 -0.89 -12.45 5.32
C LEU A 151 -0.40 -12.21 6.75
N LEU A 152 -0.68 -11.03 7.29
CA LEU A 152 -0.46 -10.71 8.70
C LEU A 152 -1.69 -11.08 9.53
N ALA A 153 -1.75 -12.33 9.97
CA ALA A 153 -2.86 -12.92 10.74
C ALA A 153 -2.67 -12.86 12.28
N GLY A 154 -1.74 -12.04 12.78
CA GLY A 154 -1.54 -11.82 14.22
C GLY A 154 -2.71 -11.09 14.89
N THR A 155 -2.50 -10.53 16.09
CA THR A 155 -3.54 -9.79 16.83
C THR A 155 -4.10 -8.60 16.01
N GLY A 156 -5.41 -8.62 15.73
CA GLY A 156 -6.13 -7.62 14.93
C GLY A 156 -6.71 -8.20 13.64
N GLU A 157 -7.31 -7.34 12.81
CA GLU A 157 -7.92 -7.75 11.54
C GLU A 157 -6.86 -8.22 10.54
N PRO A 158 -6.99 -9.41 9.92
CA PRO A 158 -6.03 -9.92 8.94
C PRO A 158 -5.74 -8.91 7.82
N THR A 159 -4.48 -8.77 7.43
CA THR A 159 -4.06 -7.78 6.44
C THR A 159 -3.03 -8.40 5.50
N LEU A 160 -3.25 -8.28 4.19
CA LEU A 160 -2.26 -8.58 3.18
C LEU A 160 -1.15 -7.53 3.22
N ILE A 161 0.09 -7.98 3.20
CA ILE A 161 1.28 -7.15 3.16
C ILE A 161 2.15 -7.54 1.98
N ALA A 162 2.65 -6.55 1.23
CA ALA A 162 3.52 -6.80 0.09
C ALA A 162 4.40 -5.58 -0.20
N PRO A 163 5.47 -5.72 -1.01
CA PRO A 163 6.07 -4.58 -1.68
C PRO A 163 5.02 -3.82 -2.50
N ILE A 164 5.10 -2.50 -2.55
CA ILE A 164 4.15 -1.68 -3.34
C ILE A 164 4.16 -2.07 -4.83
N GLU A 165 5.29 -2.55 -5.32
CA GLU A 165 5.49 -3.03 -6.69
C GLU A 165 4.59 -4.23 -7.02
N ALA A 166 4.38 -5.15 -6.07
CA ALA A 166 3.47 -6.28 -6.23
C ALA A 166 2.02 -5.82 -6.42
N TRP A 167 1.60 -4.84 -5.61
CA TRP A 167 0.27 -4.26 -5.73
C TRP A 167 0.11 -3.51 -7.06
N ALA A 168 1.12 -2.75 -7.49
CA ALA A 168 1.10 -2.06 -8.77
C ALA A 168 0.99 -3.05 -9.95
N ALA A 169 1.72 -4.17 -9.89
CA ALA A 169 1.60 -5.23 -10.90
C ALA A 169 0.18 -5.85 -10.93
N ALA A 170 -0.41 -6.11 -9.76
CA ALA A 170 -1.79 -6.58 -9.67
C ALA A 170 -2.80 -5.56 -10.22
N TYR A 171 -2.59 -4.27 -9.93
CA TYR A 171 -3.44 -3.20 -10.44
C TYR A 171 -3.40 -3.12 -11.98
N ARG A 172 -2.20 -3.23 -12.58
CA ARG A 172 -2.06 -3.37 -14.04
C ARG A 172 -2.83 -4.56 -14.60
N GLN A 173 -2.75 -5.70 -13.92
CA GLN A 173 -3.43 -6.92 -14.35
C GLN A 173 -4.95 -6.74 -14.35
N ALA A 174 -5.51 -6.13 -13.29
CA ALA A 174 -6.93 -5.82 -13.20
C ALA A 174 -7.41 -4.94 -14.36
N HIS A 175 -6.54 -4.04 -14.83
CA HIS A 175 -6.84 -3.07 -15.89
C HIS A 175 -6.33 -3.48 -17.29
N ALA A 176 -5.77 -4.68 -17.44
CA ALA A 176 -5.17 -5.11 -18.70
C ALA A 176 -6.20 -5.15 -19.85
N VAL A 177 -7.48 -5.39 -19.53
CA VAL A 177 -8.59 -5.36 -20.51
C VAL A 177 -8.81 -3.94 -21.04
N VAL A 178 -8.76 -2.93 -20.17
CA VAL A 178 -8.93 -1.51 -20.54
C VAL A 178 -7.77 -1.03 -21.41
N LEU A 179 -6.54 -1.40 -21.05
CA LEU A 179 -5.35 -1.03 -21.82
C LEU A 179 -5.33 -1.62 -23.23
N ARG A 180 -5.80 -2.87 -23.39
CA ARG A 180 -5.90 -3.53 -24.71
C ARG A 180 -6.95 -2.89 -25.62
N ALA A 181 -7.96 -2.22 -25.06
CA ALA A 181 -9.00 -1.55 -25.83
C ALA A 181 -8.61 -0.12 -26.28
N ALA A 182 -7.57 0.46 -25.66
CA ALA A 182 -7.10 1.81 -25.95
C ALA A 182 -5.87 1.85 -26.88
N ALA A 183 -5.27 0.69 -27.19
CA ALA A 183 -4.14 0.52 -28.11
C ALA A 183 -4.61 0.10 -29.51
#